data_AF-A0A3P1B8Z9-F1
#
_entry.id   AF-A0A3P1B8Z9-F1
#
_cell.length_a   1.000
_cell.length_b   1.000
_cell.length_c   1.000
_cell.angle_alpha   90.00
_cell.angle_beta   90.00
_cell.angle_gamma   90.00
#
_symmetry.space_group_name_H-M   'P 1'
#
loop_
_entity.id
_entity.type
_entity.pdbx_description
1 polymer ?
#
loop_
_entity_poly.entity_id
_entity_poly.type
_entity_poly.pdbx_seq_one_letter_code
_entity_poly.pdbx_strand_id
1 'polypeptide(L)'
;MKNVAGILAVFLGLVSFSYGQTPTRMHFLNATSNMWTPRIRTTRNLDKDIKILNNEWAVIQTDEDSLGIMIEDRPYYIHLDPGKTYYFVINSNEHMKFWLREVSEREFLFNAHFNKSTPPKEYQLSGKAN
;
A
#
# COMPACT_ATOMS: atom_id res chain seq x y z
N MET A 1 -12.35 41.14 41.18
CA MET A 1 -12.17 40.70 39.77
C MET A 1 -10.82 40.02 39.61
N LYS A 2 -10.72 38.78 40.08
CA LYS A 2 -9.60 37.86 39.90
C LYS A 2 -10.28 36.50 39.75
N ASN A 3 -9.86 35.64 38.83
CA ASN A 3 -10.32 34.24 38.60
C ASN A 3 -10.86 33.92 37.19
N VAL A 4 -10.76 34.82 36.19
CA VAL A 4 -11.16 34.47 34.80
C VAL A 4 -9.98 33.93 33.98
N ALA A 5 -8.73 34.21 34.39
CA ALA A 5 -7.53 33.80 33.63
C ALA A 5 -7.16 32.31 33.76
N GLY A 6 -7.72 31.57 34.72
CA GLY A 6 -7.37 30.17 34.97
C GLY A 6 -8.07 29.16 34.05
N ILE A 7 -9.22 29.51 33.47
CA ILE A 7 -10.06 28.56 32.71
C ILE A 7 -9.58 28.42 31.25
N LEU A 8 -8.96 29.46 30.68
CA LEU A 8 -8.49 29.44 29.29
C LEU A 8 -7.23 28.56 29.09
N ALA A 9 -6.42 28.38 30.13
CA ALA A 9 -5.20 27.56 30.06
C ALA A 9 -5.47 26.04 30.05
N VAL A 10 -6.64 25.61 30.54
CA VAL A 10 -6.99 24.18 30.61
C VAL A 10 -7.51 23.65 29.27
N PHE A 11 -8.10 24.51 28.42
CA PHE A 11 -8.57 24.11 27.10
C PHE A 11 -7.47 23.98 26.03
N LEU A 12 -6.30 24.61 26.23
CA LEU A 12 -5.16 24.50 25.30
C LEU A 12 -4.32 23.24 25.54
N GLY A 13 -4.48 22.56 26.67
CA GLY A 13 -3.78 21.30 26.99
C GLY A 13 -4.46 20.03 26.47
N LEU A 14 -5.66 20.14 25.88
CA LEU A 14 -6.48 19.01 25.43
C LEU A 14 -6.53 18.87 23.90
N VAL A 15 -5.59 19.48 23.18
CA VAL A 15 -5.33 19.07 21.80
C VAL A 15 -4.54 17.76 21.87
N SER A 16 -5.25 16.69 22.23
CA SER A 16 -4.79 15.34 21.98
C SER A 16 -4.48 15.31 20.49
N PHE A 17 -3.20 15.31 20.15
CA PHE A 17 -2.77 14.97 18.81
C PHE A 17 -3.20 13.51 18.59
N SER A 18 -4.44 13.33 18.13
CA SER A 18 -4.84 12.14 17.40
C SER A 18 -4.07 12.22 16.08
N TYR A 19 -2.77 11.92 16.13
CA TYR A 19 -2.01 11.57 14.96
C TYR A 19 -2.68 10.29 14.43
N GLY A 20 -3.64 10.46 13.52
CA GLY A 20 -4.08 9.34 12.70
C GLY A 20 -2.83 8.73 12.12
N GLN A 21 -2.61 7.44 12.36
CA GLN A 21 -1.46 6.72 11.85
C GLN A 21 -1.29 7.06 10.37
N THR A 22 -0.14 7.64 10.01
CA THR A 22 0.16 7.90 8.60
C THR A 22 0.08 6.56 7.86
N PRO A 23 -0.79 6.43 6.85
CA PRO A 23 -0.98 5.16 6.18
C PRO A 23 0.31 4.75 5.49
N THR A 24 0.69 3.49 5.69
CA THR A 24 1.78 2.84 4.96
C THR A 24 1.37 2.70 3.50
N ARG A 25 2.29 3.00 2.58
CA ARG A 25 2.05 2.94 1.14
C ARG A 25 2.87 1.84 0.50
N MET A 26 2.24 1.05 -0.36
CA MET A 26 2.88 -0.02 -1.10
C MET A 26 2.63 0.17 -2.58
N HIS A 27 3.68 0.41 -3.35
CA HIS A 27 3.64 0.57 -4.79
C HIS A 27 3.89 -0.77 -5.46
N PHE A 28 3.01 -1.18 -6.35
CA PHE A 28 3.12 -2.41 -7.12
C PHE A 28 3.17 -2.06 -8.59
N LEU A 29 4.22 -2.51 -9.28
CA LEU A 29 4.34 -2.42 -10.72
C LEU A 29 4.22 -3.81 -11.31
N ASN A 30 3.29 -4.00 -12.25
CA ASN A 30 3.27 -5.21 -13.04
C ASN A 30 4.17 -5.05 -14.27
N ALA A 31 5.36 -5.64 -14.23
CA ALA A 31 6.34 -5.64 -15.32
C ALA A 31 6.29 -6.93 -16.17
N THR A 32 5.21 -7.72 -16.05
CA THR A 32 5.09 -8.99 -16.78
C THR A 32 4.77 -8.72 -18.24
N SER A 33 5.40 -9.43 -19.18
CA SER A 33 5.11 -9.32 -20.62
C SER A 33 3.95 -10.18 -21.11
N ASN A 34 3.36 -11.01 -20.23
CA ASN A 34 2.31 -11.95 -20.60
C ASN A 34 0.90 -11.32 -20.53
N MET A 35 -0.09 -12.01 -21.12
CA MET A 35 -1.50 -11.58 -21.11
C MET A 35 -2.22 -11.87 -19.79
N TRP A 36 -1.56 -12.53 -18.85
CA TRP A 36 -2.15 -12.91 -17.57
C TRP A 36 -1.99 -11.78 -16.56
N THR A 37 -3.05 -11.52 -15.82
CA THR A 37 -3.08 -10.42 -14.85
C THR A 37 -2.90 -10.99 -13.44
N PRO A 38 -1.82 -10.65 -12.72
CA PRO A 38 -1.68 -11.04 -11.33
C PRO A 38 -2.85 -10.45 -10.52
N ARG A 39 -3.49 -11.30 -9.74
CA ARG A 39 -4.53 -10.91 -8.78
C ARG A 39 -3.91 -10.80 -7.40
N ILE A 40 -4.01 -9.62 -6.80
CA ILE A 40 -3.61 -9.36 -5.41
C ILE A 40 -4.87 -9.45 -4.54
N ARG A 41 -4.92 -10.43 -3.66
CA ARG A 41 -5.90 -10.46 -2.56
C ARG A 41 -5.23 -10.05 -1.28
N THR A 42 -5.95 -9.34 -0.43
CA THR A 42 -5.44 -8.94 0.88
C THR A 42 -6.24 -9.61 1.98
N THR A 43 -5.62 -9.86 3.14
CA THR A 43 -6.31 -10.41 4.32
C THR A 43 -7.51 -9.57 4.76
N ARG A 44 -7.52 -8.28 4.43
CA ARG A 44 -8.63 -7.34 4.69
C ARG A 44 -9.75 -7.43 3.66
N ASN A 45 -9.47 -7.89 2.45
CA ASN A 45 -10.45 -7.94 1.38
C ASN A 45 -10.23 -9.17 0.49
N LEU A 46 -10.60 -10.34 1.02
CA LEU A 46 -10.46 -11.62 0.33
C LEU A 46 -11.35 -11.73 -0.90
N ASP A 47 -12.49 -11.04 -0.91
CA ASP A 47 -13.49 -11.10 -1.99
C ASP A 47 -13.30 -10.02 -3.06
N LYS A 48 -12.40 -9.05 -2.86
CA LYS A 48 -12.12 -7.96 -3.80
C LYS A 48 -10.68 -7.98 -4.27
N ASP A 49 -10.43 -8.78 -5.29
CA ASP A 49 -9.14 -8.86 -5.97
C ASP A 49 -8.74 -7.47 -6.52
N ILE A 50 -7.52 -7.04 -6.18
CA ILE A 50 -6.83 -5.93 -6.83
C ILE A 50 -6.15 -6.50 -8.07
N LYS A 51 -6.71 -6.20 -9.24
CA LYS A 51 -6.16 -6.60 -10.54
C LYS A 51 -5.21 -5.51 -11.04
N ILE A 52 -3.94 -5.87 -11.26
CA ILE A 52 -2.92 -4.97 -11.80
C ILE A 52 -2.59 -5.44 -13.21
N LEU A 53 -3.15 -4.78 -14.23
CA LEU A 53 -2.94 -5.18 -15.62
C LEU A 53 -1.47 -5.02 -16.02
N ASN A 54 -1.11 -5.56 -17.18
CA ASN A 54 0.24 -5.44 -17.73
C ASN A 54 0.65 -3.95 -17.83
N ASN A 55 1.86 -3.62 -17.37
CA ASN A 55 2.40 -2.26 -17.28
C ASN A 55 1.60 -1.33 -16.37
N GLU A 56 0.71 -1.84 -15.52
CA GLU A 56 0.02 -0.99 -14.54
C GLU A 56 0.81 -0.83 -13.26
N TRP A 57 0.66 0.37 -12.70
CA TRP A 57 1.10 0.73 -11.36
C TRP A 57 -0.13 0.82 -10.45
N ALA A 58 -0.11 0.09 -9.34
CA ALA A 58 -1.08 0.23 -8.26
C ALA A 58 -0.41 0.73 -6.97
N VAL A 59 -1.13 1.49 -6.17
CA VAL A 59 -0.72 1.95 -4.84
C VAL A 59 -1.73 1.44 -3.84
N ILE A 60 -1.28 0.62 -2.90
CA ILE A 60 -2.10 0.11 -1.81
C ILE A 60 -1.71 0.85 -0.54
N GLN A 61 -2.67 1.51 0.09
CA GLN A 61 -2.49 2.24 1.34
C GLN A 61 -3.17 1.48 2.49
N THR A 62 -2.51 1.36 3.65
CA THR A 62 -3.05 0.63 4.81
C THR A 62 -2.54 1.23 6.11
N ASP A 63 -3.34 1.15 7.17
CA ASP A 63 -2.99 1.55 8.55
C ASP A 63 -2.52 0.38 9.44
N GLU A 64 -2.39 -0.81 8.84
CA GLU A 64 -1.99 -2.04 9.50
C GLU A 64 -0.47 -2.16 9.66
N ASP A 65 -0.06 -2.90 10.68
CA ASP A 65 1.34 -3.27 10.94
C ASP A 65 1.83 -4.44 10.07
N SER A 66 0.92 -5.08 9.34
CA SER A 66 1.20 -6.21 8.50
C SER A 66 0.14 -6.40 7.43
N LEU A 67 0.53 -6.98 6.29
CA LEU A 67 -0.38 -7.32 5.22
C LEU A 67 -0.08 -8.72 4.69
N GLY A 68 -1.09 -9.59 4.73
CA GLY A 68 -1.08 -10.82 3.96
C GLY A 68 -1.57 -10.53 2.54
N ILE A 69 -0.76 -10.89 1.56
CA ILE A 69 -1.04 -10.75 0.13
C ILE A 69 -1.06 -12.14 -0.50
N MET A 70 -2.10 -12.45 -1.30
CA MET A 70 -2.05 -13.61 -2.19
C MET A 70 -1.84 -13.18 -3.63
N ILE A 71 -0.88 -13.79 -4.31
CA ILE A 71 -0.63 -13.63 -5.75
C ILE A 71 -0.75 -15.00 -6.41
N GLU A 72 -1.77 -15.21 -7.25
CA GLU A 72 -2.10 -16.52 -7.84
C GLU A 72 -2.02 -17.67 -6.82
N ASP A 73 -2.78 -17.51 -5.73
CA ASP A 73 -2.92 -18.47 -4.62
C ASP A 73 -1.63 -18.74 -3.82
N ARG A 74 -0.57 -17.93 -4.01
CA ARG A 74 0.63 -17.96 -3.17
C ARG A 74 0.56 -16.89 -2.10
N PRO A 75 0.62 -17.26 -0.80
CA PRO A 75 0.63 -16.29 0.27
C PRO A 75 2.01 -15.65 0.44
N TYR A 76 2.00 -14.33 0.62
CA TYR A 76 3.12 -13.48 0.98
C TYR A 76 2.71 -12.70 2.23
N TYR A 77 3.56 -12.66 3.25
CA TYR A 77 3.31 -11.87 4.45
C TYR A 77 4.36 -10.78 4.55
N ILE A 78 3.91 -9.54 4.68
CA ILE A 78 4.78 -8.36 4.71
C ILE A 78 4.55 -7.65 6.03
N HIS A 79 5.64 -7.43 6.77
CA HIS A 79 5.62 -6.58 7.95
C HIS A 79 5.81 -5.12 7.53
N LEU A 80 5.00 -4.23 8.11
CA LEU A 80 4.86 -2.85 7.68
C LEU A 80 5.23 -1.90 8.83
N ASP A 81 6.25 -1.07 8.59
CA ASP A 81 6.58 0.03 9.47
C ASP A 81 5.57 1.17 9.21
N PRO A 82 4.94 1.75 10.24
CA PRO A 82 3.96 2.82 10.07
C PRO A 82 4.50 4.01 9.28
N GLY A 83 3.73 4.45 8.28
CA GLY A 83 4.05 5.62 7.45
C GLY A 83 5.19 5.42 6.44
N LYS A 84 5.72 4.20 6.33
CA LYS A 84 6.76 3.87 5.36
C LYS A 84 6.16 3.64 3.97
N THR A 85 7.01 3.83 2.96
CA THR A 85 6.68 3.51 1.56
C THR A 85 7.51 2.33 1.10
N TYR A 86 6.85 1.34 0.54
CA TYR A 86 7.44 0.13 -0.02
C TYR A 86 7.19 0.09 -1.54
N TYR A 87 8.14 -0.46 -2.28
CA TYR A 87 8.05 -0.58 -3.73
C TYR A 87 8.28 -2.02 -4.13
N PHE A 88 7.36 -2.56 -4.91
CA PHE A 88 7.36 -3.93 -5.35
C PHE A 88 7.22 -4.03 -6.87
N VAL A 89 8.01 -4.90 -7.48
CA VAL A 89 7.87 -5.27 -8.89
C VAL A 89 7.35 -6.69 -8.97
N ILE A 90 6.27 -6.87 -9.71
CA ILE A 90 5.69 -8.16 -10.06
C ILE A 90 6.28 -8.58 -11.40
N ASN A 91 6.86 -9.77 -11.42
CA ASN A 91 7.40 -10.40 -12.62
C ASN A 91 6.80 -11.79 -12.79
N SER A 92 6.95 -12.34 -13.99
CA SER A 92 6.57 -13.72 -14.33
C SER A 92 7.70 -14.42 -15.04
N ASN A 93 7.85 -15.72 -14.82
CA ASN A 93 8.69 -16.56 -15.68
C ASN A 93 7.91 -17.09 -16.90
N GLU A 94 8.60 -17.86 -17.75
CA GLU A 94 8.02 -18.52 -18.93
C GLU A 94 6.87 -19.48 -18.60
N HIS A 95 6.84 -20.00 -17.37
CA HIS A 95 5.77 -20.85 -16.85
C HIS A 95 4.63 -20.07 -16.17
N MET A 96 4.54 -18.75 -16.39
CA MET A 96 3.48 -17.88 -15.85
C MET A 96 3.38 -17.89 -14.32
N LYS A 97 4.48 -18.26 -13.64
CA LYS A 97 4.57 -18.14 -12.18
C LYS A 97 4.93 -16.70 -11.85
N PHE A 98 4.00 -15.98 -11.25
CA PHE A 98 4.26 -14.65 -10.74
C PHE A 98 5.09 -14.71 -9.46
N TRP A 99 5.97 -13.73 -9.29
CA TRP A 99 6.67 -13.49 -8.05
C TRP A 99 6.76 -11.99 -7.78
N LEU A 100 6.88 -11.65 -6.50
CA LEU A 100 7.00 -10.30 -5.99
C LEU A 100 8.42 -10.07 -5.47
N ARG A 101 9.01 -8.92 -5.78
CA ARG A 101 10.28 -8.48 -5.19
C ARG A 101 10.14 -7.06 -4.69
N GLU A 102 10.55 -6.85 -3.45
CA GLU A 102 10.77 -5.51 -2.91
C GLU A 102 12.02 -4.90 -3.54
N VAL A 103 11.91 -3.65 -3.99
CA VAL A 103 12.99 -2.92 -4.67
C VAL A 103 13.11 -1.51 -4.09
N SER A 104 14.20 -0.82 -4.42
CA SER A 104 14.32 0.60 -4.12
C SER A 104 13.37 1.45 -4.98
N GLU A 105 13.02 2.65 -4.50
CA GLU A 105 12.25 3.63 -5.27
C GLU A 105 12.87 3.91 -6.65
N ARG A 106 14.20 4.07 -6.70
CA ARG A 106 14.92 4.36 -7.95
C ARG A 106 14.76 3.22 -8.95
N GLU A 107 14.91 1.99 -8.50
CA GLU A 107 14.73 0.81 -9.34
C GLU A 107 13.28 0.68 -9.80
N PHE A 108 12.32 0.95 -8.90
CA PHE A 108 10.91 0.95 -9.24
C PHE A 108 10.58 1.95 -10.35
N LEU A 109 11.01 3.20 -10.21
CA LEU A 109 10.78 4.27 -11.19
C LEU A 109 11.46 3.98 -12.52
N PHE A 110 12.66 3.38 -12.49
CA PHE A 110 13.33 2.90 -13.69
C PHE A 110 12.48 1.85 -14.40
N ASN A 111 12.02 0.82 -13.69
CA ASN A 111 11.15 -0.20 -14.28
C ASN A 111 9.84 0.39 -14.81
N ALA A 112 9.20 1.30 -14.06
CA ALA A 112 7.96 1.97 -14.47
C ALA A 112 8.15 2.74 -15.79
N HIS A 113 9.26 3.47 -15.92
CA HIS A 113 9.59 4.21 -17.14
C HIS A 113 9.79 3.28 -18.34
N PHE A 114 10.59 2.22 -18.19
CA PHE A 114 10.90 1.29 -19.29
C PHE A 114 9.68 0.46 -19.72
N ASN A 115 8.81 0.11 -18.78
CA ASN A 115 7.55 -0.59 -19.05
C ASN A 115 6.44 0.36 -19.54
N LYS A 116 6.71 1.66 -19.71
CA LYS A 116 5.74 2.69 -20.11
C LYS A 116 4.47 2.63 -19.24
N SER A 117 4.68 2.55 -17.93
CA SER A 117 3.59 2.24 -17.02
C SER A 117 2.50 3.30 -17.00
N THR A 118 1.26 2.89 -16.77
CA THR A 118 0.17 3.84 -16.55
C THR A 118 0.35 4.61 -15.24
N PRO A 119 -0.33 5.77 -15.07
CA PRO A 119 -0.44 6.42 -13.77
C PRO A 119 -0.95 5.48 -12.68
N PRO A 120 -0.57 5.70 -11.41
CA PRO A 120 -0.93 4.81 -10.31
C PRO A 120 -2.45 4.77 -10.06
N LYS A 121 -2.99 3.56 -9.93
CA LYS A 121 -4.34 3.33 -9.37
C LYS A 121 -4.24 3.16 -7.87
N GLU A 122 -4.97 3.97 -7.12
CA GLU A 122 -4.91 3.95 -5.65
C GLU A 122 -6.00 3.05 -5.04
N TYR A 123 -5.62 2.28 -4.03
CA TYR A 123 -6.47 1.39 -3.26
C TYR A 123 -6.25 1.69 -1.78
N GLN A 124 -7.29 2.11 -1.08
CA GLN A 124 -7.25 2.26 0.37
C GLN A 124 -7.78 0.99 1.04
N LEU A 125 -6.95 0.38 1.87
CA LEU A 125 -7.36 -0.59 2.88
C LEU A 125 -7.52 0.20 4.18
N SER A 126 -8.70 0.13 4.79
CA SER A 126 -9.01 0.81 6.05
C SER A 126 -9.49 -0.22 7.04
N GLY A 127 -8.90 -0.24 8.24
CA GLY A 127 -9.35 -1.09 9.34
C GLY A 127 -10.72 -0.71 9.91
N LYS A 128 -11.24 0.48 9.60
CA LYS A 128 -12.58 0.92 10.04
C LYS A 128 -13.65 0.35 9.13
N ALA A 129 -14.36 -0.66 9.63
CA ALA A 129 -15.72 -0.95 9.18
C ALA A 129 -16.60 0.28 9.47
N ASN A 130 -17.46 0.65 8.52
CA ASN A 130 -18.65 1.44 8.86
C ASN A 130 -19.59 0.59 9.71
#